data_AF-A0A1G1RPQ1-F1
#
_entry.id   AF-A0A1G1RPQ1-F1
#
_cell.length_a   1.000
_cell.length_b   1.000
_cell.length_c   1.000
_cell.angle_alpha   90.00
_cell.angle_beta   90.00
_cell.angle_gamma   90.00
#
_symmetry.space_group_name_H-M   'P 1'
#
loop_
_entity.id
_entity.type
_entity.pdbx_description
1 polymer ?
#
loop_
_entity_poly.entity_id
_entity_poly.type
_entity_poly.pdbx_seq_one_letter_code
_entity_poly.pdbx_strand_id
1 'polypeptide(L)'
;MVTIQKSFSEGKSKGTLYLVATPIGNLQDMTYRAVEILQSVQWIAAEDTRQTRKLLNRYDIHSRLISYHEHNKNASGPELVRLLNEGDSIALVSDAGMPAISDPGYDLVNLAIAQEIDVVPIPGANAALSALIVSGMPTNRFLFVGFLPREHGRCMSELE
;
A
#
# COMPACT_ATOMS: atom_id res chain seq x y z
N MET A 1 -19.66 -6.67 -10.84
CA MET A 1 -19.89 -7.26 -9.50
C MET A 1 -18.73 -6.83 -8.62
N VAL A 2 -18.99 -6.21 -7.47
CA VAL A 2 -17.94 -5.88 -6.49
C VAL A 2 -17.73 -7.12 -5.62
N THR A 3 -16.57 -7.75 -5.72
CA THR A 3 -16.19 -8.84 -4.80
C THR A 3 -15.92 -8.21 -3.44
N ILE A 4 -16.78 -8.50 -2.46
CA ILE A 4 -16.63 -7.98 -1.09
C ILE A 4 -15.51 -8.75 -0.41
N GLN A 5 -14.43 -8.05 -0.09
CA GLN A 5 -13.26 -8.62 0.56
C GLN A 5 -13.55 -8.92 2.03
N LYS A 6 -13.13 -10.09 2.49
CA LYS A 6 -13.21 -10.51 3.90
C LYS A 6 -11.92 -10.12 4.59
N SER A 7 -12.00 -9.34 5.67
CA SER A 7 -10.80 -8.89 6.40
C SER A 7 -10.30 -9.91 7.43
N PHE A 8 -11.15 -10.85 7.85
CA PHE A 8 -10.82 -11.93 8.78
C PHE A 8 -11.70 -13.13 8.47
N SER A 9 -11.11 -14.26 8.13
CA SER A 9 -11.82 -15.55 8.02
C SER A 9 -10.99 -16.63 8.70
N GLU A 10 -11.63 -17.38 9.60
CA GLU A 10 -11.03 -18.51 10.31
C GLU A 10 -11.00 -19.75 9.41
N GLY A 11 -9.85 -20.44 9.36
CA GLY A 11 -9.65 -21.69 8.61
C GLY A 11 -8.77 -21.61 7.35
N LYS A 12 -7.74 -20.75 7.30
CA LYS A 12 -7.02 -20.47 6.06
C LYS A 12 -5.80 -21.37 5.77
N SER A 13 -5.71 -21.80 4.51
CA SER A 13 -4.49 -22.32 3.88
C SER A 13 -3.66 -21.23 3.19
N LYS A 14 -4.22 -20.04 2.96
CA LYS A 14 -3.57 -18.91 2.28
C LYS A 14 -3.15 -17.82 3.27
N GLY A 15 -2.09 -17.10 2.93
CA GLY A 15 -1.61 -15.92 3.64
C GLY A 15 -2.51 -14.70 3.42
N THR A 16 -2.09 -13.56 3.99
CA THR A 16 -2.82 -12.29 3.92
C THR A 16 -1.94 -11.22 3.30
N LEU A 17 -2.51 -10.42 2.40
CA LEU A 17 -1.89 -9.21 1.87
C LEU A 17 -2.28 -8.02 2.75
N TYR A 18 -1.32 -7.45 3.49
CA TYR A 18 -1.53 -6.25 4.29
C TYR A 18 -1.13 -5.01 3.50
N LEU A 19 -2.00 -3.99 3.47
CA LEU A 19 -1.68 -2.69 2.88
C LEU A 19 -1.24 -1.76 4.00
N VAL A 20 0.07 -1.52 4.12
CA VAL A 20 0.64 -0.81 5.27
C VAL A 20 1.11 0.58 4.89
N ALA A 21 0.44 1.60 5.43
CA ALA A 21 0.85 2.98 5.23
C ALA A 21 2.17 3.29 5.95
N THR A 22 3.06 4.00 5.27
CA THR A 22 4.36 4.46 5.80
C THR A 22 4.33 5.96 6.10
N PRO A 23 5.23 6.48 6.97
CA PRO A 23 5.29 7.90 7.27
C PRO A 23 5.57 8.78 6.04
N ILE A 24 5.02 10.00 6.03
CA ILE A 24 5.19 11.00 4.94
C ILE A 24 6.18 12.12 5.28
N GLY A 25 7.07 11.89 6.26
CA GLY A 25 8.13 12.84 6.63
C GLY A 25 8.51 12.85 8.11
N ASN A 26 7.58 12.48 9.01
CA ASN A 26 7.85 12.31 10.43
C ASN A 26 7.71 10.85 10.83
N LEU A 27 8.81 10.23 11.29
CA LEU A 27 8.80 8.83 11.68
C LEU A 27 7.70 8.50 12.69
N GLN A 28 7.39 9.42 13.61
CA GLN A 28 6.37 9.22 14.66
C GLN A 28 4.94 8.99 14.13
N ASP A 29 4.68 9.23 12.84
CA ASP A 29 3.40 8.94 12.20
C ASP A 29 3.20 7.44 11.89
N MET A 30 4.21 6.61 12.16
CA MET A 30 4.09 5.15 12.10
C MET A 30 3.15 4.65 13.20
N THR A 31 2.18 3.81 12.85
CA THR A 31 1.27 3.23 13.84
C THR A 31 1.87 2.00 14.51
N TYR A 32 1.50 1.73 15.76
CA TYR A 32 1.89 0.48 16.44
C TYR A 32 1.50 -0.76 15.62
N ARG A 33 0.29 -0.77 15.06
CA ARG A 33 -0.20 -1.87 14.23
C ARG A 33 0.60 -2.06 12.95
N ALA A 34 1.09 -0.97 12.33
CA ALA A 34 1.97 -1.08 11.17
C ALA A 34 3.28 -1.77 11.55
N VAL A 35 3.90 -1.39 12.67
CA VAL A 35 5.13 -2.03 13.16
C VAL A 35 4.90 -3.52 13.44
N GLU A 36 3.84 -3.86 14.20
CA GLU A 36 3.49 -5.26 14.52
C GLU A 36 3.29 -6.10 13.25
N ILE A 37 2.53 -5.60 12.28
CA ILE A 37 2.31 -6.31 11.02
C ILE A 37 3.62 -6.49 10.27
N LEU A 38 4.41 -5.43 10.10
CA LEU A 38 5.69 -5.49 9.39
C LEU A 38 6.71 -6.42 10.06
N GLN A 39 6.64 -6.62 11.37
CA GLN A 39 7.46 -7.61 12.11
C GLN A 39 6.93 -9.05 11.95
N SER A 40 5.62 -9.22 11.73
CA SER A 40 4.97 -10.54 11.69
C SER A 40 4.95 -11.20 10.31
N VAL A 41 4.95 -10.39 9.24
CA VAL A 41 4.89 -10.90 7.85
C VAL A 41 6.21 -11.52 7.41
N GLN A 42 6.12 -12.51 6.52
CA GLN A 42 7.30 -13.16 5.93
C GLN A 42 8.00 -12.23 4.92
N TRP A 43 7.20 -11.46 4.17
CA TRP A 43 7.69 -10.58 3.12
C TRP A 43 7.11 -9.17 3.22
N ILE A 44 7.94 -8.18 2.88
CA ILE A 44 7.56 -6.79 2.67
C ILE A 44 7.82 -6.47 1.20
N ALA A 45 6.76 -6.26 0.44
CA ALA A 45 6.81 -5.77 -0.94
C ALA A 45 6.89 -4.24 -0.92
N ALA A 46 7.94 -3.68 -1.53
CA ALA A 46 8.22 -2.24 -1.49
C ALA A 46 8.66 -1.70 -2.85
N GLU A 47 8.32 -0.43 -3.12
CA GLU A 47 8.71 0.27 -4.35
C GLU A 47 10.24 0.53 -4.40
N ASP A 48 10.80 1.26 -3.42
CA ASP A 48 12.25 1.34 -3.19
C ASP A 48 12.64 0.56 -1.91
N THR A 49 13.18 -0.64 -2.12
CA THR A 49 13.68 -1.50 -1.02
C THR A 49 14.82 -0.85 -0.22
N ARG A 50 15.59 0.08 -0.79
CA ARG A 50 16.68 0.78 -0.08
C ARG A 50 16.13 1.82 0.87
N GLN A 51 15.10 2.57 0.47
CA GLN A 51 14.45 3.53 1.36
C GLN A 51 13.66 2.81 2.45
N THR A 52 12.90 1.80 2.06
CA THR A 52 12.15 0.97 3.01
C THR A 52 13.08 0.34 4.03
N ARG A 53 14.26 -0.18 3.64
CA ARG A 53 15.23 -0.72 4.60
C ARG A 53 15.67 0.27 5.67
N LYS A 54 15.81 1.57 5.36
CA LYS A 54 16.14 2.59 6.37
C LYS A 54 15.00 2.76 7.37
N LEU A 55 13.75 2.74 6.90
CA LEU A 55 12.57 2.78 7.76
C LEU A 55 12.51 1.55 8.67
N LEU A 56 12.67 0.35 8.12
CA LEU A 56 12.65 -0.90 8.86
C LEU A 56 13.73 -0.95 9.95
N ASN A 57 14.96 -0.53 9.63
CA ASN A 57 16.04 -0.45 10.61
C ASN A 57 15.72 0.49 11.77
N ARG A 58 14.93 1.55 11.54
CA ARG A 58 14.56 2.51 12.59
C ARG A 58 13.56 1.94 13.58
N TYR A 59 12.81 0.92 13.18
CA TYR A 59 11.79 0.22 13.95
C TYR A 59 12.20 -1.20 14.36
N ASP A 60 13.47 -1.57 14.13
CA ASP A 60 14.00 -2.90 14.41
C ASP A 60 13.18 -4.03 13.75
N ILE A 61 12.86 -3.84 12.46
CA ILE A 61 12.09 -4.78 11.65
C ILE A 61 13.04 -5.58 10.75
N HIS A 62 12.92 -6.91 10.78
CA HIS A 62 13.84 -7.83 10.07
C HIS A 62 13.17 -8.68 8.97
N SER A 63 11.90 -8.45 8.68
CA SER A 63 11.19 -9.17 7.61
C SER A 63 11.84 -8.93 6.24
N ARG A 64 11.72 -9.93 5.37
CA ARG A 64 12.43 -9.96 4.09
C ARG A 64 11.83 -8.95 3.12
N LEU A 65 12.68 -8.21 2.41
CA LEU A 65 12.23 -7.25 1.40
C LEU A 65 12.20 -7.87 0.01
N ILE A 66 11.15 -7.59 -0.74
CA ILE A 66 11.02 -7.89 -2.17
C ILE A 66 10.62 -6.61 -2.92
N SER A 67 11.22 -6.38 -4.09
CA SER A 67 10.95 -5.19 -4.89
C SER A 67 9.64 -5.34 -5.66
N TYR A 68 8.74 -4.37 -5.55
CA TYR A 68 7.49 -4.30 -6.30
C TYR A 68 7.20 -2.85 -6.69
N HIS A 69 7.42 -2.53 -7.97
CA HIS A 69 7.27 -1.20 -8.53
C HIS A 69 6.75 -1.26 -9.98
N GLU A 70 6.42 -0.11 -10.57
CA GLU A 70 5.75 -0.02 -11.88
C GLU A 70 6.45 -0.83 -12.99
N HIS A 71 7.79 -0.80 -13.04
CA HIS A 71 8.55 -1.50 -14.08
C HIS A 71 8.63 -3.02 -13.92
N ASN A 72 8.42 -3.58 -12.73
CA ASN A 72 8.57 -5.02 -12.49
C ASN A 72 7.27 -5.72 -12.10
N LYS A 73 6.16 -4.97 -11.93
CA LYS A 73 4.89 -5.48 -11.41
C LYS A 73 4.34 -6.70 -12.15
N ASN A 74 4.55 -6.78 -13.47
CA ASN A 74 4.10 -7.90 -14.29
C ASN A 74 4.85 -9.21 -14.01
N ALA A 75 6.11 -9.12 -13.57
CA ALA A 75 6.92 -10.27 -13.20
C ALA A 75 6.78 -10.60 -11.71
N SER A 76 6.85 -9.58 -10.85
CA SER A 76 6.82 -9.75 -9.39
C SER A 76 5.41 -10.01 -8.84
N GLY A 77 4.37 -9.49 -9.47
CA GLY A 77 2.98 -9.68 -9.03
C GLY A 77 2.56 -11.15 -8.94
N PRO A 78 2.71 -11.95 -10.02
CA PRO A 78 2.40 -13.39 -9.99
C PRO A 78 3.16 -14.16 -8.91
N GLU A 79 4.43 -13.79 -8.66
CA GLU A 79 5.24 -14.43 -7.63
C GLU A 79 4.75 -14.11 -6.21
N LEU A 80 4.38 -12.84 -5.94
CA LEU A 80 3.79 -12.46 -4.66
C LEU A 80 2.47 -13.19 -4.39
N VAL A 81 1.65 -13.35 -5.43
CA VAL A 81 0.39 -14.10 -5.36
C VAL A 81 0.64 -15.59 -5.10
N ARG A 82 1.69 -16.17 -5.70
CA ARG A 82 2.10 -17.56 -5.43
C ARG A 82 2.46 -17.74 -3.96
N LEU A 83 3.30 -16.86 -3.40
CA LEU A 83 3.68 -16.88 -1.99
C LEU A 83 2.47 -16.75 -1.06
N LEU A 84 1.55 -15.82 -1.36
CA LEU A 84 0.30 -15.68 -0.62
C LEU A 84 -0.56 -16.96 -0.67
N ASN A 85 -0.64 -17.63 -1.81
CA ASN A 85 -1.35 -18.91 -1.91
C ASN A 85 -0.69 -20.05 -1.13
N GLU A 86 0.62 -19.97 -0.90
CA GLU A 86 1.40 -20.95 -0.11
C GLU A 86 1.30 -20.74 1.41
N GLY A 87 0.65 -19.65 1.85
CA GLY A 87 0.45 -19.35 3.26
C GLY A 87 1.28 -18.18 3.79
N ASP A 88 2.24 -17.68 3.01
CA ASP A 88 3.05 -16.53 3.40
C ASP A 88 2.20 -15.26 3.44
N SER A 89 2.28 -14.51 4.52
CA SER A 89 1.71 -13.18 4.60
C SER A 89 2.69 -12.12 4.10
N ILE A 90 2.17 -11.14 3.38
CA ILE A 90 2.94 -10.10 2.71
C ILE A 90 2.41 -8.74 3.13
N ALA A 91 3.29 -7.82 3.51
CA ALA A 91 2.95 -6.40 3.63
C ALA A 91 3.38 -5.65 2.37
N LEU A 92 2.45 -4.97 1.72
CA LEU A 92 2.73 -3.98 0.69
C LEU A 92 2.89 -2.60 1.33
N VAL A 93 4.01 -1.93 1.05
CA VAL A 93 4.30 -0.57 1.47
C VAL A 93 4.61 0.31 0.26
N SER A 94 4.26 1.59 0.34
CA SER A 94 4.78 2.62 -0.57
C SER A 94 5.95 3.35 0.08
N ASP A 95 6.73 4.08 -0.73
CA ASP A 95 7.86 4.89 -0.24
C ASP A 95 7.42 5.92 0.81
N ALA A 96 6.20 6.45 0.68
CA ALA A 96 5.58 7.35 1.64
C ALA A 96 4.05 7.32 1.54
N GLY A 97 3.38 7.19 2.69
CA GLY A 97 1.92 7.32 2.81
C GLY A 97 1.18 6.03 2.55
N MET A 98 -0.05 6.15 2.03
CA MET A 98 -0.98 5.03 1.84
C MET A 98 -0.66 4.28 0.55
N PRO A 99 -0.33 2.96 0.61
CA PRO A 99 -0.09 2.17 -0.59
C PRO A 99 -1.37 1.97 -1.43
N ALA A 100 -1.19 1.61 -2.69
CA ALA A 100 -2.23 1.44 -3.70
C ALA A 100 -2.94 2.75 -4.12
N ILE A 101 -2.44 3.90 -3.69
CA ILE A 101 -2.93 5.22 -4.10
C ILE A 101 -1.84 5.89 -4.95
N SER A 102 -2.10 6.03 -6.25
CA SER A 102 -1.14 6.60 -7.22
C SER A 102 0.18 5.83 -7.33
N ASP A 103 0.16 4.53 -7.04
CA ASP A 103 1.32 3.62 -7.07
C ASP A 103 0.90 2.24 -7.65
N PRO A 104 1.81 1.30 -7.91
CA PRO A 104 1.50 0.02 -8.57
C PRO A 104 0.72 -0.96 -7.68
N GLY A 105 0.46 -0.62 -6.41
CA GLY A 105 -0.20 -1.48 -5.44
C GLY A 105 -1.61 -1.90 -5.81
N TYR A 106 -2.33 -1.07 -6.58
CA TYR A 106 -3.66 -1.40 -7.10
C TYR A 106 -3.66 -2.70 -7.91
N ASP A 107 -2.62 -2.94 -8.71
CA ASP A 107 -2.52 -4.14 -9.54
C ASP A 107 -2.38 -5.41 -8.68
N LEU A 108 -1.55 -5.36 -7.63
CA LEU A 108 -1.39 -6.47 -6.70
C LEU A 108 -2.67 -6.77 -5.91
N VAL A 109 -3.38 -5.72 -5.48
CA VAL A 109 -4.67 -5.86 -4.79
C VAL A 109 -5.67 -6.59 -5.68
N ASN A 110 -5.77 -6.22 -6.96
CA ASN A 110 -6.68 -6.91 -7.89
C ASN A 110 -6.30 -8.37 -8.10
N LEU A 111 -5.01 -8.67 -8.25
CA LEU A 111 -4.54 -10.04 -8.37
C LEU A 111 -4.88 -10.87 -7.13
N ALA A 112 -4.69 -10.31 -5.93
CA ALA A 112 -5.03 -10.96 -4.67
C ALA A 112 -6.54 -11.22 -4.56
N ILE A 113 -7.38 -10.22 -4.87
CA ILE A 113 -8.85 -10.35 -4.85
C ILE A 113 -9.31 -11.42 -5.85
N ALA A 114 -8.75 -11.45 -7.06
CA ALA A 114 -9.09 -12.44 -8.08
C ALA A 114 -8.74 -13.87 -7.65
N GLN A 115 -7.85 -14.04 -6.69
CA GLN A 115 -7.44 -15.32 -6.12
C GLN A 115 -8.06 -15.59 -4.74
N GLU A 116 -9.05 -14.78 -4.32
CA GLU A 116 -9.71 -14.91 -3.02
C GLU A 116 -8.73 -14.84 -1.83
N ILE A 117 -7.67 -14.05 -1.98
CA ILE A 117 -6.71 -13.75 -0.92
C ILE A 117 -7.23 -12.56 -0.12
N ASP A 118 -7.12 -12.62 1.22
CA ASP A 118 -7.53 -11.52 2.08
C ASP A 118 -6.57 -10.33 1.90
N VAL A 119 -7.15 -9.13 1.77
CA VAL A 119 -6.42 -7.86 1.62
C VAL A 119 -6.74 -6.93 2.79
N VAL A 120 -5.89 -6.85 3.80
CA VAL A 120 -6.21 -6.11 5.03
C VAL A 120 -5.58 -4.71 5.01
N PRO A 121 -6.37 -3.63 4.98
CA PRO A 121 -5.81 -2.28 5.06
C PRO A 121 -5.37 -1.95 6.50
N ILE A 122 -4.17 -1.40 6.63
CA ILE A 122 -3.66 -0.81 7.86
C ILE A 122 -3.72 0.73 7.74
N PRO A 123 -4.64 1.39 8.48
CA PRO A 123 -4.73 2.85 8.48
C PRO A 123 -3.41 3.51 8.88
N GLY A 124 -3.14 4.67 8.28
CA GLY A 124 -1.97 5.48 8.58
C GLY A 124 -1.93 6.74 7.72
N ALA A 125 -0.73 7.29 7.52
CA ALA A 125 -0.53 8.60 6.92
C ALA A 125 -1.10 8.71 5.48
N ASN A 126 -1.81 9.80 5.22
CA ASN A 126 -2.28 10.19 3.89
C ASN A 126 -2.08 11.71 3.72
N ALA A 127 -1.24 12.11 2.76
CA ALA A 127 -0.89 13.50 2.56
C ALA A 127 -2.09 14.37 2.14
N ALA A 128 -2.95 13.87 1.25
CA ALA A 128 -4.10 14.62 0.74
C ALA A 128 -5.12 14.92 1.84
N LEU A 129 -5.46 13.94 2.67
CA LEU A 129 -6.37 14.14 3.79
C LEU A 129 -5.77 15.03 4.87
N SER A 130 -4.48 14.85 5.19
CA SER A 130 -3.79 15.70 6.17
C SER A 130 -3.77 17.17 5.73
N ALA A 131 -3.56 17.43 4.43
CA ALA A 131 -3.63 18.78 3.87
C ALA A 131 -5.07 19.32 3.86
N LEU A 132 -6.06 18.50 3.49
CA LEU A 132 -7.46 18.91 3.41
C LEU A 132 -7.98 19.40 4.77
N ILE A 133 -7.73 18.67 5.86
CA ILE A 133 -8.27 19.03 7.18
C ILE A 133 -7.68 20.32 7.78
N VAL A 134 -6.51 20.78 7.30
CA VAL A 134 -5.90 22.06 7.72
C VAL A 134 -6.14 23.20 6.74
N SER A 135 -6.74 22.93 5.58
CA SER A 135 -6.89 23.89 4.48
C SER A 135 -7.94 24.98 4.72
N GLY A 136 -8.88 24.77 5.65
CA GLY A 136 -10.07 25.61 5.81
C GLY A 136 -11.15 25.41 4.73
N MET A 137 -10.96 24.49 3.78
CA MET A 137 -11.95 24.14 2.77
C MET A 137 -13.04 23.21 3.34
N PRO A 138 -14.23 23.13 2.71
CA PRO A 138 -15.26 22.16 3.08
C PRO A 138 -14.74 20.72 3.01
N THR A 139 -14.97 19.94 4.07
CA THR A 139 -14.48 18.55 4.20
C THR A 139 -15.59 17.49 4.10
N ASN A 140 -16.85 17.91 3.92
CA ASN A 140 -18.00 17.01 3.82
C ASN A 140 -18.03 16.22 2.50
N ARG A 141 -17.50 16.79 1.42
CA ARG A 141 -17.32 16.15 0.12
C ARG A 141 -16.07 16.72 -0.53
N PHE A 142 -15.18 15.85 -1.00
CA PHE A 142 -13.97 16.25 -1.70
C PHE A 142 -13.64 15.21 -2.77
N LEU A 143 -12.82 15.61 -3.74
CA LEU A 143 -12.31 14.76 -4.80
C LEU A 143 -10.79 14.71 -4.72
N PHE A 144 -10.22 13.52 -4.63
CA PHE A 144 -8.78 13.30 -4.81
C PHE A 144 -8.52 12.92 -6.27
N VAL A 145 -7.74 13.75 -6.97
CA VAL A 145 -7.42 13.56 -8.40
C VAL A 145 -5.99 13.04 -8.63
N GLY A 146 -5.15 12.99 -7.60
CA GLY A 146 -3.74 12.61 -7.76
C GLY A 146 -2.93 13.67 -8.51
N PHE A 147 -2.12 13.23 -9.46
CA PHE A 147 -1.23 14.10 -10.23
C PHE A 147 -1.81 14.42 -11.60
N LEU A 148 -1.92 15.71 -11.92
CA LEU A 148 -2.29 16.16 -13.26
C LEU A 148 -1.20 15.83 -14.29
N PRO A 149 -1.55 15.67 -15.57
CA PRO A 149 -0.58 15.52 -16.65
C PRO A 149 0.46 16.64 -16.65
N ARG A 150 1.70 16.28 -16.96
CA ARG A 150 2.79 17.27 -17.10
C ARG A 150 2.59 18.19 -18.31
N GLU A 151 1.89 17.72 -19.33
CA GLU A 151 1.63 18.47 -20.55
C GLU A 151 0.51 19.50 -20.33
N HIS A 152 0.81 20.78 -20.56
CA HIS A 152 -0.10 21.89 -20.21
C HIS A 152 -1.49 21.74 -20.84
N GLY A 153 -1.59 21.41 -22.13
CA GLY A 153 -2.90 21.25 -22.79
C GLY A 153 -3.76 20.15 -22.18
N ARG A 154 -3.14 19.04 -21.78
CA ARG A 154 -3.81 17.91 -21.11
C ARG A 154 -4.18 18.23 -19.67
N CYS A 155 -3.31 18.95 -18.96
CA CYS A 155 -3.59 19.45 -17.61
C CYS A 155 -4.83 20.36 -17.61
N MET A 156 -4.91 21.31 -18.55
CA MET A 156 -6.08 22.19 -18.65
C MET A 156 -7.36 21.42 -18.96
N SER A 157 -7.31 20.42 -19.87
CA SER A 157 -8.49 19.61 -20.18
C SER A 157 -9.00 18.75 -19.01
N GLU A 158 -8.17 18.44 -18.02
CA GLU A 158 -8.60 17.72 -16.82
C GLU A 158 -9.12 18.64 -15.70
N LEU A 159 -8.88 19.96 -15.81
CA LEU A 159 -9.34 20.97 -14.86
C LEU A 159 -10.70 21.58 -15.22
N GLU A 160 -11.11 21.47 -16.49
CA GLU A 160 -12.41 21.93 -17.02
C GLU A 160 -13.53 20.92 -16.76
#